data_AF-A0A9C9KQA1-F1
#
_entry.id   AF-A0A9C9KQA1-F1
#
_cell.length_a   1.000
_cell.length_b   1.000
_cell.length_c   1.000
_cell.angle_alpha   90.00
_cell.angle_beta   90.00
_cell.angle_gamma   90.00
#
_symmetry.space_group_name_H-M   'P 1'
#
loop_
_entity.id
_entity.type
_entity.pdbx_description
1 polymer ?
#
loop_
_entity_poly.entity_id
_entity_poly.type
_entity_poly.pdbx_seq_one_letter_code
_entity_poly.pdbx_strand_id
1 'polypeptide(L)'
;MSAASRVEQHLLGMTREEFQRLIPKVVGEGTAAATGLCWQLQDGNKLLVIQLGSQGERRLSGLLSLPTLETTFTFADYSESEYAAFMERFWLVFRRGGG
;
A
#
# COMPACT_ATOMS: atom_id res chain seq x y z
N MET A 1 10.46 -25.01 -4.68
CA MET A 1 10.94 -23.83 -5.43
C MET A 1 10.48 -22.61 -4.66
N SER A 2 11.39 -21.77 -4.17
CA SER A 2 11.00 -20.52 -3.51
C SER A 2 10.49 -19.60 -4.60
N ALA A 3 9.18 -19.31 -4.62
CA ALA A 3 8.64 -18.26 -5.48
C ALA A 3 9.40 -16.97 -5.20
N ALA A 4 9.86 -16.28 -6.23
CA ALA A 4 10.53 -15.01 -6.05
C ALA A 4 9.50 -14.01 -5.53
N SER A 5 9.66 -13.59 -4.28
CA SER A 5 8.84 -12.56 -3.67
C SER A 5 9.56 -11.22 -3.72
N ARG A 6 8.88 -10.20 -4.23
CA ARG A 6 9.34 -8.80 -4.21
C ARG A 6 8.72 -8.08 -3.01
N VAL A 7 9.54 -7.34 -2.27
CA VAL A 7 9.09 -6.54 -1.12
C VAL A 7 9.38 -5.06 -1.39
N GLU A 8 8.36 -4.22 -1.22
CA GLU A 8 8.45 -2.76 -1.39
C GLU A 8 7.96 -2.06 -0.12
N GLN A 9 8.68 -1.04 0.32
CA GLN A 9 8.32 -0.23 1.48
C GLN A 9 8.10 1.22 1.08
N HIS A 10 6.99 1.80 1.54
CA HIS A 10 6.63 3.18 1.25
C HIS A 10 6.16 3.90 2.51
N LEU A 11 6.60 5.16 2.65
CA LEU A 11 6.09 6.09 3.64
C LEU A 11 5.09 7.03 2.96
N LEU A 12 3.83 6.99 3.40
CA LEU A 12 2.75 7.79 2.85
C LEU A 12 2.43 8.97 3.76
N GLY A 13 2.10 10.13 3.19
CA GLY A 13 1.69 11.32 3.95
C GLY A 13 0.19 11.34 4.23
N MET A 14 -0.32 10.38 5.01
CA MET A 14 -1.74 10.24 5.34
C MET A 14 -1.94 9.43 6.62
N THR A 15 -3.17 9.42 7.14
CA THR A 15 -3.54 8.54 8.27
C THR A 15 -3.90 7.13 7.80
N ARG A 16 -3.93 6.20 8.74
CA ARG A 16 -4.42 4.83 8.53
C ARG A 16 -5.86 4.80 8.03
N GLU A 17 -6.73 5.63 8.58
CA GLU A 17 -8.15 5.69 8.20
C GLU A 17 -8.32 6.18 6.76
N GLU A 18 -7.52 7.17 6.33
CA GLU A 18 -7.50 7.61 4.94
C GLU A 18 -7.04 6.48 4.02
N PHE A 19 -6.00 5.75 4.40
CA PHE A 19 -5.53 4.60 3.63
C PHE A 19 -6.61 3.54 3.47
N GLN A 20 -7.25 3.13 4.57
CA GLN A 20 -8.32 2.14 4.58
C GLN A 20 -9.51 2.54 3.70
N ARG A 21 -9.83 3.83 3.62
CA ARG A 21 -10.89 4.35 2.75
C ARG A 21 -10.51 4.33 1.26
N LEU A 22 -9.22 4.49 0.94
CA LEU A 22 -8.74 4.61 -0.45
C LEU A 22 -8.31 3.28 -1.05
N ILE A 23 -7.75 2.37 -0.26
CA ILE A 23 -7.17 1.12 -0.77
C ILE A 23 -8.16 0.27 -1.60
N PRO A 24 -9.48 0.18 -1.28
CA PRO A 24 -10.42 -0.58 -2.11
C PRO A 24 -10.49 -0.10 -3.57
N LYS A 25 -10.16 1.17 -3.85
CA LYS A 25 -10.10 1.70 -5.23
C LYS A 25 -8.93 1.14 -6.04
N VAL A 26 -7.89 0.63 -5.38
CA VAL A 26 -6.71 0.02 -6.02
C VAL A 26 -6.88 -1.49 -6.12
N VAL A 27 -7.41 -2.12 -5.07
CA VAL A 27 -7.47 -3.58 -4.93
C VAL A 27 -8.81 -4.18 -5.37
N GLY A 28 -9.83 -3.35 -5.63
CA GLY A 28 -11.20 -3.76 -5.92
C GLY A 28 -12.07 -3.86 -4.66
N GLU A 29 -13.38 -3.66 -4.80
CA GLU A 29 -14.33 -3.89 -3.72
C GLU A 29 -14.54 -5.40 -3.54
N GLY A 30 -14.29 -5.92 -2.32
CA GLY A 30 -14.51 -7.34 -2.00
C GLY A 30 -13.26 -8.24 -1.95
N THR A 31 -12.07 -7.68 -2.16
CA THR A 31 -10.81 -8.43 -2.06
C THR A 31 -10.31 -8.53 -0.61
N ALA A 32 -10.73 -9.64 0.01
CA ALA A 32 -10.09 -10.36 1.11
C ALA A 32 -10.10 -9.79 2.52
N ALA A 33 -9.85 -10.70 3.46
CA ALA A 33 -9.91 -10.56 4.91
C ALA A 33 -9.03 -9.40 5.42
N ALA A 34 -9.60 -8.20 5.44
CA ALA A 34 -8.99 -7.04 6.06
C ALA A 34 -9.07 -7.18 7.59
N THR A 35 -8.12 -7.89 8.19
CA THR A 35 -7.72 -7.54 9.56
C THR A 35 -7.05 -6.19 9.45
N GLY A 36 -7.67 -5.09 9.91
CA GLY A 36 -7.43 -3.70 9.48
C GLY A 36 -6.00 -3.11 9.37
N LEU A 37 -4.94 -3.88 9.64
CA LEU A 37 -3.54 -3.58 9.36
C LEU A 37 -2.93 -4.42 8.23
N CYS A 38 -3.66 -5.39 7.68
CA CYS A 38 -3.17 -6.35 6.71
C CYS A 38 -4.25 -6.67 5.66
N TRP A 39 -3.88 -6.61 4.39
CA TRP A 39 -4.68 -7.07 3.26
C TRP A 39 -3.91 -8.17 2.53
N GLN A 40 -4.61 -9.23 2.13
CA GLN A 40 -4.03 -10.33 1.36
C GLN A 40 -4.86 -10.57 0.12
N LEU A 41 -4.35 -10.22 -1.05
CA LEU A 41 -5.01 -10.48 -2.31
C LEU A 41 -4.43 -11.71 -2.96
N GLN A 42 -5.27 -12.71 -3.20
CA GLN A 42 -4.89 -13.91 -3.92
C GLN A 42 -5.62 -13.95 -5.27
N ASP A 43 -4.84 -14.10 -6.34
CA ASP A 43 -5.34 -14.28 -7.72
C ASP A 43 -4.61 -15.47 -8.36
N GLY A 44 -5.26 -16.65 -8.31
CA GLY A 44 -4.63 -17.91 -8.66
C GLY A 44 -3.42 -18.20 -7.76
N ASN A 45 -2.23 -18.26 -8.37
CA ASN A 45 -0.95 -18.46 -7.66
C ASN A 45 -0.32 -17.16 -7.17
N LYS A 46 -0.84 -15.99 -7.59
CA LYS A 46 -0.29 -14.70 -7.22
C LYS A 46 -0.78 -14.32 -5.83
N LEU A 47 0.12 -13.76 -5.03
CA LEU A 47 -0.20 -13.24 -3.72
C LEU A 47 0.36 -11.83 -3.57
N LEU A 48 -0.51 -10.89 -3.21
CA LEU A 48 -0.13 -9.57 -2.75
C LEU A 48 -0.50 -9.44 -1.28
N VAL A 49 0.49 -9.23 -0.42
CA VAL A 49 0.29 -8.87 0.99
C VAL A 49 0.60 -7.39 1.18
N ILE A 50 -0.33 -6.64 1.77
CA ILE A 50 -0.14 -5.24 2.13
C ILE A 50 -0.22 -5.14 3.66
N GLN A 51 0.82 -4.64 4.29
CA GLN A 51 0.89 -4.45 5.74
C GLN A 51 1.06 -2.97 6.07
N LEU A 52 0.25 -2.48 7.01
CA LEU A 52 0.41 -1.16 7.60
C LEU A 52 1.32 -1.26 8.82
N GLY A 53 2.37 -0.46 8.79
CA GLY A 53 3.31 -0.31 9.89
C GLY A 53 2.85 0.77 10.86
N SER A 54 3.84 1.49 11.40
CA SER A 54 3.58 2.55 12.36
C SER A 54 2.92 3.77 11.69
N GLN A 55 2.03 4.43 12.45
CA GLN A 55 1.57 5.77 12.12
C GLN A 55 2.40 6.76 12.93
N GLY A 56 2.85 7.82 12.28
CA GLY A 56 3.67 8.87 12.88
C GLY A 56 3.25 10.25 12.41
N GLU A 57 4.07 11.23 12.76
CA GLU A 57 3.92 12.61 12.31
C GLU A 57 5.26 13.16 11.84
N ARG A 58 5.26 13.79 10.67
CA ARG A 58 6.39 14.60 10.20
C ARG A 58 6.12 16.06 10.50
N ARG A 59 6.95 16.65 11.36
CA ARG A 59 6.93 18.10 11.62
C ARG A 59 7.64 18.83 10.48
N LEU A 60 6.96 19.81 9.88
CA LEU A 60 7.53 20.66 8.82
C LEU A 60 8.02 22.00 9.37
N SER A 61 7.28 22.57 10.31
CA SER A 61 7.61 23.78 11.06
C SER A 61 6.84 23.77 12.39
N GLY A 62 7.16 24.65 13.35
CA GLY A 62 6.65 24.59 14.73
C GLY A 62 5.13 24.59 14.93
N LEU A 63 4.34 24.81 13.86
CA LEU A 63 2.88 24.83 13.88
C LEU A 63 2.24 23.79 12.95
N LEU A 64 3.02 23.03 12.16
CA LEU A 64 2.49 22.10 11.16
C LEU A 64 3.12 20.70 11.28
N SER A 65 2.28 19.74 11.63
CA SER A 65 2.54 18.30 11.56
C SER A 65 1.72 17.69 10.42
N LEU A 66 2.35 16.84 9.62
CA LEU A 66 1.66 16.00 8.65
C LEU A 66 1.67 14.54 9.12
N PRO A 67 0.55 13.81 9.00
CA PRO A 67 0.53 12.39 9.33
C PRO A 67 1.43 11.61 8.37
N THR A 68 2.05 10.56 8.88
CA THR A 68 2.81 9.60 8.08
C THR A 68 2.38 8.18 8.38
N LEU A 69 2.35 7.32 7.37
CA LEU A 69 1.99 5.91 7.48
C LEU A 69 3.00 5.05 6.74
N GLU A 70 3.62 4.11 7.46
CA GLU A 70 4.47 3.09 6.86
C GLU A 70 3.63 1.99 6.22
N THR A 71 4.04 1.56 5.03
CA THR A 71 3.37 0.50 4.28
C THR A 71 4.41 -0.46 3.69
N THR A 72 4.12 -1.75 3.76
CA THR A 72 4.93 -2.80 3.14
C THR A 72 4.07 -3.60 2.19
N PHE A 73 4.53 -3.77 0.96
CA PHE A 73 3.90 -4.59 -0.07
C PHE A 73 4.79 -5.80 -0.34
N THR A 74 4.21 -6.99 -0.35
CA THR A 74 4.90 -8.22 -0.73
C THR A 74 4.16 -8.84 -1.91
N PHE A 75 4.82 -8.89 -3.06
CA PHE A 75 4.32 -9.48 -4.30
C PHE A 75 5.00 -10.84 -4.51
N ALA A 76 4.24 -11.92 -4.52
CA ALA A 76 4.72 -13.24 -4.87
C ALA A 76 4.11 -13.69 -6.21
N ASP A 77 4.96 -14.21 -7.10
CA ASP A 77 4.59 -14.71 -8.43
C ASP A 77 3.99 -13.64 -9.38
N TYR A 78 4.26 -12.36 -9.12
CA TYR A 78 3.96 -11.27 -10.05
C TYR A 78 5.06 -11.15 -11.11
N SER A 79 4.67 -10.98 -12.38
CA SER A 79 5.59 -10.52 -13.41
C SER A 79 5.93 -9.03 -13.23
N GLU A 80 7.03 -8.57 -13.85
CA GLU A 80 7.43 -7.15 -13.80
C GLU A 80 6.35 -6.21 -14.35
N SER A 81 5.63 -6.61 -15.41
CA SER A 81 4.55 -5.80 -15.98
C SER A 81 3.34 -5.70 -15.05
N GLU A 82 2.99 -6.79 -14.38
CA GLU A 82 1.88 -6.83 -13.41
C GLU A 82 2.18 -6.01 -12.17
N TYR A 83 3.42 -6.15 -11.66
CA TYR A 83 3.93 -5.30 -10.58
C TYR A 83 3.87 -3.83 -10.98
N ALA A 84 4.41 -3.46 -12.14
CA ALA A 84 4.42 -2.07 -12.61
C ALA A 84 3.00 -1.50 -12.75
N ALA A 85 2.08 -2.27 -13.34
CA ALA A 85 0.69 -1.87 -13.49
C ALA A 85 -0.02 -1.69 -12.14
N PHE A 86 0.27 -2.54 -11.15
CA PHE A 86 -0.25 -2.36 -9.79
C PHE A 86 0.30 -1.07 -9.16
N MET A 87 1.61 -0.86 -9.22
CA MET A 87 2.24 0.32 -8.62
C MET A 87 1.79 1.62 -9.27
N GLU A 88 1.53 1.62 -10.57
CA GLU A 88 0.94 2.77 -11.27
C GLU A 88 -0.45 3.11 -10.69
N ARG A 89 -1.35 2.12 -10.60
CA ARG A 89 -2.69 2.32 -9.99
C ARG A 89 -2.60 2.78 -8.54
N PHE A 90 -1.69 2.18 -7.78
CA PHE A 90 -1.44 2.59 -6.40
C PHE A 90 -1.05 4.06 -6.33
N TRP A 91 -0.07 4.51 -7.11
CA TRP A 91 0.37 5.89 -7.08
C TRP A 91 -0.67 6.88 -7.61
N LEU A 92 -1.52 6.48 -8.58
CA LEU A 92 -2.63 7.32 -9.03
C LEU A 92 -3.61 7.66 -7.89
N VAL A 93 -3.80 6.74 -6.93
CA VAL A 93 -4.72 6.94 -5.80
C VAL A 93 -4.03 7.60 -4.59
N PHE A 94 -2.79 7.19 -4.30
CA PHE A 94 -2.11 7.52 -3.05
C PHE A 94 -1.11 8.67 -3.15
N ARG A 95 -0.70 9.07 -4.36
CA ARG A 95 0.15 10.25 -4.56
C ARG A 95 -0.75 11.50 -4.59
N ARG A 96 -0.86 12.19 -3.46
CA ARG A 96 -1.38 13.56 -3.45
C ARG A 96 -0.36 14.43 -4.18
N GLY A 97 -0.75 15.04 -5.30
CA GLY A 97 0.15 15.81 -6.15
C GLY A 97 0.97 16.83 -5.35
N GLY A 98 2.29 16.63 -5.34
CA GLY A 98 3.22 17.74 -5.16
C GLY A 98 3.47 18.29 -6.56
N GLY A 99 2.77 19.38 -6.90
CA GLY A 99 3.22 20.27 -7.96
C GLY A 99 4.44 21.04 -7.51
#